data_AF-A0A8D1CJB8-F1
#
_entry.id   AF-A0A8D1CJB8-F1
#
_cell.length_a   1.000
_cell.length_b   1.000
_cell.length_c   1.000
_cell.angle_alpha   90.00
_cell.angle_beta   90.00
_cell.angle_gamma   90.00
#
_symmetry.space_group_name_H-M   'P 1'
#
loop_
_entity.id
_entity.type
_entity.pdbx_description
1 polymer ?
#
loop_
_entity_poly.entity_id
_entity_poly.type
_entity_poly.pdbx_seq_one_letter_code
_entity_poly.pdbx_strand_id
1 'polypeptide(L)'
;MSLFCGTACRTKSFLCYRLLSTFVTKTRYLFELKEDDDACKKAQQTGAFYLFHSLAPLLQKSEHQYLAPKHSLLELERLLGKLGQDTQRIEDSVLIGCSEQQEAWFALDLGLNSSSSINASLQKSEMEKELKGSFIELRKALFQLNVKDASLLSTAQALLHWHGAHQFCSRSGQPTKKNMAGSKRVCPSNEIIYYPQVKVWKRLSGEKLQKRWDWRWKDSTLLPSTGPFLIALS
;
A
#
# COMPACT_ATOMS: atom_id res chain seq x y z
N MET A 1 76.19 9.87 -6.00
CA MET A 1 75.11 10.79 -5.60
C MET A 1 74.05 10.73 -6.69
N SER A 2 72.84 10.21 -6.56
CA SER A 2 72.02 9.74 -5.44
C SER A 2 71.00 8.76 -6.03
N LEU A 3 70.74 7.68 -5.29
CA LEU A 3 69.57 6.83 -5.41
C LEU A 3 68.30 7.70 -5.41
N PHE A 4 67.24 7.35 -6.15
CA PHE A 4 65.90 7.30 -5.56
C PHE A 4 64.98 6.39 -6.38
N CYS A 5 64.48 5.40 -5.64
CA CYS A 5 63.44 4.44 -5.95
C CYS A 5 62.07 5.15 -6.03
N GLY A 6 61.18 4.67 -6.89
CA GLY A 6 59.84 5.19 -7.01
C GLY A 6 58.90 4.26 -7.77
N THR A 7 58.88 2.97 -7.42
CA THR A 7 57.78 2.08 -7.81
C THR A 7 56.54 2.47 -7.02
N ALA A 8 55.74 3.39 -7.57
CA ALA A 8 54.40 3.67 -7.07
C ALA A 8 53.47 2.51 -7.46
N CYS A 9 53.48 1.45 -6.65
CA CYS A 9 52.43 0.45 -6.66
C CYS A 9 51.16 1.12 -6.12
N ARG A 10 50.33 1.69 -7.00
CA ARG A 10 48.97 2.10 -6.65
C ARG A 10 48.20 0.84 -6.30
N THR A 11 48.16 0.52 -5.01
CA THR A 11 47.26 -0.45 -4.42
C THR A 11 45.86 -0.10 -4.90
N LYS A 12 45.34 -0.93 -5.81
CA LYS A 12 43.93 -0.92 -6.16
C LYS A 12 43.19 -1.05 -4.83
N SER A 13 42.49 0.01 -4.44
CA SER A 13 41.46 -0.03 -3.42
C SER A 13 40.64 -1.27 -3.71
N PHE A 14 40.80 -2.31 -2.88
CA PHE A 14 39.87 -3.41 -2.82
C PHE A 14 38.53 -2.76 -2.50
N LEU A 15 37.74 -2.53 -3.55
CA LEU A 15 36.32 -2.29 -3.44
C LEU A 15 35.80 -3.49 -2.68
N CYS A 16 35.64 -3.33 -1.36
CA CYS A 16 34.83 -4.22 -0.58
C CYS A 16 33.47 -4.18 -1.26
N TYR A 17 33.18 -5.19 -2.07
CA TYR A 17 31.84 -5.50 -2.50
C TYR A 17 31.06 -5.70 -1.20
N ARG A 18 30.40 -4.64 -0.71
CA ARG A 18 29.32 -4.82 0.25
C ARG A 18 28.35 -5.72 -0.49
N LEU A 19 28.33 -7.01 -0.13
CA LEU A 19 27.23 -7.90 -0.44
C LEU A 19 26.00 -7.16 0.04
N LEU A 20 25.29 -6.52 -0.89
CA LEU A 20 24.17 -5.68 -0.55
C LEU A 20 23.15 -6.61 0.07
N SER A 21 22.82 -6.37 1.33
CA SER A 21 21.69 -7.03 1.98
C SER A 21 20.49 -6.96 1.02
N THR A 22 19.78 -8.07 0.85
CA THR A 22 18.58 -8.16 0.00
C THR A 22 17.59 -7.03 0.30
N PHE A 23 17.53 -6.58 1.55
CA PHE A 23 16.78 -5.42 1.99
C PHE A 23 17.19 -4.10 1.31
N VAL A 24 18.50 -3.81 1.22
CA VAL A 24 19.01 -2.56 0.64
C VAL A 24 18.75 -2.54 -0.87
N THR A 25 18.99 -3.65 -1.55
CA THR A 25 18.69 -3.80 -2.99
C THR A 25 17.20 -3.60 -3.25
N LYS A 26 16.34 -4.25 -2.45
CA LYS A 26 14.88 -4.11 -2.52
C LYS A 26 14.43 -2.66 -2.31
N THR A 27 14.98 -2.00 -1.29
CA THR A 27 14.62 -0.61 -0.95
C THR A 27 15.03 0.36 -2.06
N ARG A 28 16.24 0.20 -2.62
CA ARG A 28 16.72 1.03 -3.73
C ARG A 28 15.86 0.86 -4.97
N TYR A 29 15.54 -0.38 -5.32
CA TYR A 29 14.68 -0.68 -6.45
C TYR A 29 13.29 -0.04 -6.28
N LEU A 30 12.65 -0.19 -5.10
CA LEU A 30 11.36 0.46 -4.85
C LEU A 30 11.44 2.00 -4.87
N PHE A 31 12.56 2.58 -4.44
CA PHE A 31 12.73 4.02 -4.47
C PHE A 31 12.89 4.53 -5.91
N GLU A 32 13.67 3.83 -6.73
CA GLU A 32 13.81 4.10 -8.16
C GLU A 32 12.45 4.11 -8.87
N LEU A 33 11.65 3.05 -8.68
CA LEU A 33 10.31 2.99 -9.29
C LEU A 33 9.36 4.10 -8.81
N LYS A 34 9.55 4.64 -7.60
CA LYS A 34 8.68 5.71 -7.08
C LYS A 34 8.99 7.08 -7.66
N GLU A 35 10.24 7.33 -8.02
CA GLU A 35 10.71 8.62 -8.50
C GLU A 35 10.85 8.69 -10.03
N ASP A 36 11.21 7.58 -10.68
CA ASP A 36 11.34 7.48 -12.13
C ASP A 36 10.12 6.78 -12.75
N ASP A 37 9.28 7.58 -13.40
CA ASP A 37 8.06 7.10 -14.06
C ASP A 37 8.36 6.17 -15.26
N ASP A 38 9.49 6.34 -15.96
CA ASP A 38 9.88 5.47 -17.08
C ASP A 38 10.36 4.11 -16.57
N ALA A 39 11.13 4.10 -15.47
CA ALA A 39 11.51 2.87 -14.80
C ALA A 39 10.27 2.12 -14.26
N CYS A 40 9.32 2.84 -13.67
CA CYS A 40 8.05 2.29 -13.22
C CYS A 40 7.24 1.69 -14.37
N LYS A 41 7.16 2.39 -15.51
CA LYS A 41 6.44 1.91 -16.69
C LYS A 41 7.05 0.64 -17.27
N LYS A 42 8.38 0.51 -17.27
CA LYS A 42 9.07 -0.74 -17.63
C LYS A 42 8.75 -1.87 -16.65
N ALA A 43 8.78 -1.58 -15.35
CA ALA A 43 8.48 -2.56 -14.32
C ALA A 43 7.01 -3.03 -14.35
N GLN A 44 6.09 -2.18 -14.83
CA GLN A 44 4.69 -2.53 -15.02
C GLN A 44 4.48 -3.62 -16.09
N GLN A 45 5.36 -3.70 -17.09
CA GLN A 45 5.29 -4.71 -18.15
C GLN A 45 5.65 -6.12 -17.67
N THR A 46 6.56 -6.22 -16.71
CA THR A 46 7.06 -7.50 -16.17
C THR A 46 6.55 -7.81 -14.77
N GLY A 47 5.84 -6.87 -14.14
CA GLY A 47 5.35 -6.98 -12.77
C GLY A 47 4.09 -7.82 -12.63
N ALA A 48 3.69 -7.99 -11.37
CA ALA A 48 2.48 -8.70 -10.99
C ALA A 48 1.43 -7.74 -10.42
N PHE A 49 0.16 -8.05 -10.68
CA PHE A 49 -0.98 -7.23 -10.30
C PHE A 49 -1.87 -7.95 -9.28
N TYR A 50 -2.25 -7.22 -8.24
CA TYR A 50 -3.30 -7.57 -7.30
C TYR A 50 -4.56 -6.78 -7.66
N LEU A 51 -5.67 -7.49 -7.81
CA LEU A 51 -6.91 -6.90 -8.27
C LEU A 51 -7.81 -6.56 -7.09
N PHE A 52 -8.42 -5.39 -7.18
CA PHE A 52 -9.39 -4.88 -6.24
C PHE A 52 -10.68 -4.51 -6.98
N HIS A 53 -11.78 -4.53 -6.26
CA HIS A 53 -13.04 -3.98 -6.71
C HIS A 53 -13.70 -3.24 -5.55
N SER A 54 -13.86 -1.92 -5.67
CA SER A 54 -14.41 -1.09 -4.59
C SER A 54 -13.62 -1.28 -3.28
N LEU A 55 -12.29 -1.23 -3.37
CA LEU A 55 -11.34 -1.44 -2.26
C LEU A 55 -11.37 -2.85 -1.63
N ALA A 56 -12.13 -3.81 -2.16
CA ALA A 56 -12.09 -5.20 -1.73
C ALA A 56 -11.10 -6.00 -2.59
N PRO A 57 -10.07 -6.66 -2.02
CA PRO A 57 -9.16 -7.50 -2.78
C PRO A 57 -9.84 -8.75 -3.33
N LEU A 58 -9.39 -9.18 -4.51
CA LEU A 58 -9.69 -10.50 -5.05
C LEU A 58 -8.98 -11.56 -4.21
N LEU A 59 -9.75 -12.49 -3.64
CA LEU A 59 -9.22 -13.59 -2.84
C LEU A 59 -9.79 -14.92 -3.33
N GLN A 60 -8.92 -15.94 -3.32
CA GLN A 60 -9.28 -17.33 -3.57
C GLN A 60 -9.28 -18.08 -2.25
N LYS A 61 -10.34 -18.84 -2.00
CA LYS A 61 -10.44 -19.66 -0.78
C LYS A 61 -9.71 -20.98 -1.00
N SER A 62 -8.72 -21.25 -0.17
CA SER A 62 -8.01 -22.52 -0.11
C SER A 62 -8.20 -23.12 1.28
N GLU A 63 -9.01 -24.18 1.40
CA GLU A 63 -9.39 -24.83 2.66
C GLU A 63 -9.76 -23.86 3.81
N HIS A 64 -8.76 -23.46 4.62
CA HIS A 64 -8.88 -22.62 5.82
C HIS A 64 -8.22 -21.23 5.70
N GLN A 65 -7.63 -20.90 4.55
CA GLN A 65 -6.93 -19.64 4.32
C GLN A 65 -7.38 -18.98 3.01
N TYR A 66 -7.26 -17.67 2.97
CA TYR A 66 -7.38 -16.92 1.73
C TYR A 66 -6.01 -16.74 1.10
N LEU A 67 -5.97 -16.88 -0.22
CA LEU A 67 -4.82 -16.59 -1.05
C LEU A 67 -5.15 -15.39 -1.93
N ALA A 68 -4.18 -14.49 -2.10
CA ALA A 68 -4.28 -13.36 -3.00
C ALA A 68 -3.59 -13.72 -4.32
N PRO A 69 -4.34 -14.07 -5.39
CA PRO A 69 -3.73 -14.41 -6.66
C PRO A 69 -3.04 -13.18 -7.27
N LYS A 70 -1.91 -13.44 -7.90
CA LYS A 70 -1.13 -12.48 -8.68
C LYS A 70 -1.42 -12.68 -10.15
N HIS A 71 -1.63 -11.59 -10.89
CA HIS A 71 -1.89 -11.63 -12.32
C HIS A 71 -0.76 -10.98 -13.10
N SER A 72 -0.44 -11.53 -14.27
CA SER A 72 0.49 -10.88 -15.21
C SER A 72 -0.21 -9.77 -16.00
N LEU A 73 0.55 -8.90 -16.65
CA LEU A 73 -0.01 -7.87 -17.54
C LEU A 73 -0.85 -8.49 -18.67
N LEU A 74 -0.40 -9.59 -19.27
CA LEU A 74 -1.13 -10.27 -20.35
C LEU A 74 -2.48 -10.82 -19.89
N GLU A 75 -2.55 -11.37 -18.67
CA GLU A 75 -3.82 -11.81 -18.09
C GLU A 75 -4.74 -10.62 -17.84
N LEU A 76 -4.19 -9.52 -17.32
CA LEU A 76 -4.94 -8.30 -17.04
C LEU A 76 -5.51 -7.67 -18.32
N GLU A 77 -4.73 -7.59 -19.39
CA GLU A 77 -5.20 -7.08 -20.69
C GLU A 77 -6.32 -7.94 -21.29
N ARG A 78 -6.20 -9.28 -21.19
CA ARG A 78 -7.26 -10.20 -21.62
C ARG A 78 -8.54 -9.99 -20.82
N LEU A 79 -8.42 -9.77 -19.50
CA LEU A 79 -9.55 -9.47 -18.62
C LEU A 79 -10.21 -8.13 -18.99
N LEU A 80 -9.43 -7.07 -19.15
CA LEU A 80 -9.94 -5.75 -19.55
C LEU A 80 -10.62 -5.79 -20.92
N GLY A 81 -10.03 -6.49 -21.88
CA GLY A 81 -10.62 -6.68 -23.21
C GLY A 81 -11.95 -7.43 -23.18
N LYS A 82 -12.09 -8.47 -22.33
CA LYS A 82 -13.37 -9.18 -22.12
C LYS A 82 -14.42 -8.29 -21.47
N LEU A 83 -14.02 -7.42 -20.55
CA LEU A 83 -14.91 -6.50 -19.83
C LEU A 83 -15.24 -5.23 -20.65
N GLY A 84 -14.68 -5.07 -21.85
CA GLY A 84 -14.84 -3.87 -22.67
C GLY A 84 -14.25 -2.62 -22.06
N GLN A 85 -13.20 -2.75 -21.24
CA GLN A 85 -12.54 -1.64 -20.56
C GLN A 85 -11.22 -1.28 -21.26
N ASP A 86 -10.88 0.01 -21.25
CA ASP A 86 -9.66 0.50 -21.87
C ASP A 86 -8.38 0.03 -21.16
N THR A 87 -7.36 -0.30 -21.94
CA THR A 87 -6.02 -0.66 -21.44
C THR A 87 -5.37 0.47 -20.62
N GLN A 88 -5.80 1.72 -20.82
CA GLN A 88 -5.32 2.87 -20.04
C GLN A 88 -5.57 2.73 -18.53
N ARG A 89 -6.55 1.90 -18.13
CA ARG A 89 -6.81 1.61 -16.71
C ARG A 89 -5.62 0.99 -15.99
N ILE A 90 -4.68 0.37 -16.71
CA ILE A 90 -3.47 -0.18 -16.10
C ILE A 90 -2.61 0.94 -15.48
N GLU A 91 -2.60 2.15 -16.04
CA GLU A 91 -1.89 3.32 -15.50
C GLU A 91 -2.47 3.79 -14.15
N ASP A 92 -3.73 3.44 -13.85
CA ASP A 92 -4.35 3.73 -12.55
C ASP A 92 -3.81 2.84 -11.42
N SER A 93 -3.05 1.78 -11.73
CA SER A 93 -2.45 0.91 -10.73
C SER A 93 -1.44 1.62 -9.81
N VAL A 94 -1.25 1.08 -8.61
CA VAL A 94 -0.36 1.64 -7.58
C VAL A 94 0.71 0.64 -7.20
N LEU A 95 1.96 1.08 -7.08
CA LEU A 95 3.08 0.24 -6.66
C LEU A 95 2.97 -0.05 -5.15
N ILE A 96 2.90 -1.33 -4.80
CA ILE A 96 2.72 -1.77 -3.41
C ILE A 96 3.96 -2.47 -2.83
N GLY A 97 4.82 -3.01 -3.68
CA GLY A 97 6.01 -3.73 -3.24
C GLY A 97 6.77 -4.37 -4.38
N CYS A 98 7.69 -5.27 -4.04
CA CYS A 98 8.41 -6.08 -5.00
C CYS A 98 8.93 -7.38 -4.36
N SER A 99 9.28 -8.34 -5.20
CA SER A 99 9.95 -9.59 -4.81
C SER A 99 11.43 -9.36 -4.50
N GLU A 100 12.11 -10.42 -4.05
CA GLU A 100 13.58 -10.40 -3.87
C GLU A 100 14.32 -10.37 -5.22
N GLN A 101 13.67 -10.87 -6.28
CA GLN A 101 14.16 -10.92 -7.65
C GLN A 101 13.81 -9.65 -8.45
N GLN A 102 13.43 -8.55 -7.79
CA GLN A 102 13.04 -7.29 -8.41
C GLN A 102 11.81 -7.39 -9.34
N GLU A 103 10.89 -8.30 -9.06
CA GLU A 103 9.55 -8.27 -9.68
C GLU A 103 8.68 -7.25 -8.93
N ALA A 104 8.25 -6.19 -9.60
CA ALA A 104 7.37 -5.18 -9.01
C ALA A 104 5.94 -5.70 -8.83
N TRP A 105 5.31 -5.33 -7.72
CA TRP A 105 3.93 -5.67 -7.42
C TRP A 105 3.08 -4.41 -7.41
N PHE A 106 1.98 -4.46 -8.16
CA PHE A 106 1.03 -3.38 -8.33
C PHE A 106 -0.34 -3.78 -7.81
N ALA A 107 -1.15 -2.81 -7.41
CA ALA A 107 -2.56 -3.01 -7.11
C ALA A 107 -3.42 -2.16 -8.04
N LEU A 108 -4.47 -2.75 -8.60
CA LEU A 108 -5.40 -2.08 -9.49
C LEU A 108 -6.83 -2.30 -9.02
N ASP A 109 -7.60 -1.21 -8.87
CA ASP A 109 -9.03 -1.29 -8.58
C ASP A 109 -9.84 -1.16 -9.87
N LEU A 110 -10.58 -2.22 -10.20
CA LEU A 110 -11.42 -2.29 -11.38
C LEU A 110 -12.77 -1.54 -11.19
N GLY A 111 -13.12 -1.13 -9.97
CA GLY A 111 -14.38 -0.44 -9.66
C GLY A 111 -14.32 1.10 -9.57
N LEU A 112 -13.14 1.70 -9.40
CA LEU A 112 -13.01 3.12 -9.01
C LEU A 112 -13.53 4.17 -10.04
N ASN A 113 -13.71 3.80 -11.32
CA ASN A 113 -14.13 4.72 -12.39
C ASN A 113 -15.47 4.32 -13.06
N SER A 114 -16.15 3.29 -12.56
CA SER A 114 -17.44 2.84 -13.11
C SER A 114 -18.58 3.69 -12.54
N SER A 115 -18.82 4.85 -13.15
CA SER A 115 -19.82 5.86 -12.71
C SER A 115 -21.29 5.39 -12.75
N SER A 116 -21.59 4.10 -12.91
CA SER A 116 -22.96 3.56 -12.88
C SER A 116 -23.10 2.38 -11.91
N SER A 117 -23.77 2.63 -10.79
CA SER A 117 -23.96 1.68 -9.68
C SER A 117 -24.75 0.41 -10.06
N ILE A 118 -25.47 0.44 -11.18
CA ILE A 118 -26.35 -0.66 -11.64
C ILE A 118 -25.56 -1.72 -12.42
N ASN A 119 -24.57 -1.30 -13.22
CA ASN A 119 -23.72 -2.22 -14.00
C ASN A 119 -22.58 -2.80 -13.15
N ALA A 120 -22.21 -2.15 -12.03
CA ALA A 120 -21.12 -2.57 -11.18
C ALA A 120 -21.34 -3.96 -10.53
N SER A 121 -22.58 -4.31 -10.15
CA SER A 121 -22.87 -5.61 -9.54
C SER A 121 -22.80 -6.78 -10.54
N LEU A 122 -23.27 -6.56 -11.78
CA LEU A 122 -23.22 -7.56 -12.84
C LEU A 122 -21.78 -7.79 -13.30
N GLN A 123 -21.03 -6.69 -13.50
CA GLN A 123 -19.60 -6.76 -13.83
C GLN A 123 -18.80 -7.46 -12.73
N LYS A 124 -19.13 -7.23 -11.45
CA LYS A 124 -18.48 -7.92 -10.33
C LYS A 124 -18.60 -9.44 -10.43
N SER A 125 -19.81 -9.97 -10.66
CA SER A 125 -20.02 -11.42 -10.73
C SER A 125 -19.31 -12.05 -11.93
N GLU A 126 -19.27 -11.35 -13.07
CA GLU A 126 -18.55 -11.80 -14.26
C GLU A 126 -17.03 -11.85 -14.02
N MET A 127 -16.46 -10.82 -13.39
CA MET A 127 -15.05 -10.80 -13.00
C MET A 127 -14.70 -11.94 -12.04
N GLU A 128 -15.52 -12.17 -11.01
CA GLU A 128 -15.31 -13.25 -10.03
C GLU A 128 -15.27 -14.64 -10.68
N LYS A 129 -16.12 -14.88 -11.69
CA LYS A 129 -16.14 -16.13 -12.46
C LYS A 129 -14.87 -16.34 -13.27
N GLU A 130 -14.45 -15.32 -14.01
CA GLU A 130 -13.25 -15.39 -14.86
C GLU A 130 -11.97 -15.55 -14.02
N LEU A 131 -11.91 -14.85 -12.88
CA LEU A 131 -10.78 -14.86 -11.96
C LEU A 131 -10.77 -16.05 -10.98
N LYS A 132 -11.83 -16.87 -10.99
CA LYS A 132 -12.04 -18.01 -10.08
C LYS A 132 -11.85 -17.62 -8.61
N GLY A 133 -12.33 -16.45 -8.24
CA GLY A 133 -12.13 -15.86 -6.92
C GLY A 133 -13.28 -14.91 -6.56
N SER A 134 -13.25 -14.39 -5.34
CA SER A 134 -14.29 -13.47 -4.85
C SER A 134 -13.66 -12.19 -4.31
N PHE A 135 -14.31 -11.05 -4.52
CA PHE A 135 -13.87 -9.80 -3.90
C PHE A 135 -14.43 -9.71 -2.49
N ILE A 136 -13.56 -9.85 -1.50
CA ILE A 136 -13.92 -9.92 -0.08
C ILE A 136 -13.35 -8.69 0.62
N GLU A 137 -14.14 -8.06 1.49
CA GLU A 137 -13.65 -6.98 2.34
C GLU A 137 -12.45 -7.44 3.17
N LEU A 138 -11.35 -6.69 3.10
CA LEU A 138 -10.10 -7.06 3.77
C LEU A 138 -10.29 -7.32 5.27
N ARG A 139 -11.16 -6.56 5.96
CA ARG A 139 -11.45 -6.76 7.39
C ARG A 139 -12.02 -8.14 7.70
N LYS A 140 -12.83 -8.72 6.80
CA LYS A 140 -13.43 -10.05 6.95
C LYS A 140 -12.40 -11.16 6.72
N ALA A 141 -11.48 -10.95 5.76
CA ALA A 141 -10.47 -11.93 5.38
C ALA A 141 -9.16 -11.85 6.18
N LEU A 142 -8.92 -10.76 6.92
CA LEU A 142 -7.62 -10.43 7.52
C LEU A 142 -7.01 -11.56 8.36
N PHE A 143 -7.83 -12.25 9.16
CA PHE A 143 -7.37 -13.33 10.05
C PHE A 143 -7.17 -14.68 9.34
N GLN A 144 -7.64 -14.81 8.11
CA GLN A 144 -7.49 -16.00 7.28
C GLN A 144 -6.41 -15.79 6.19
N LEU A 145 -5.81 -14.60 6.12
CA LEU A 145 -4.70 -14.29 5.22
C LEU A 145 -3.36 -14.55 5.90
N ASN A 146 -2.35 -14.90 5.10
CA ASN A 146 -0.97 -14.89 5.57
C ASN A 146 -0.56 -13.46 5.98
N VAL A 147 0.30 -13.34 6.99
CA VAL A 147 0.77 -12.05 7.53
C VAL A 147 1.37 -11.15 6.45
N LYS A 148 2.14 -11.74 5.52
CA LYS A 148 2.76 -11.00 4.41
C LYS A 148 1.70 -10.41 3.47
N ASP A 149 0.72 -11.22 3.05
CA ASP A 149 -0.34 -10.80 2.14
C ASP A 149 -1.30 -9.82 2.81
N ALA A 150 -1.65 -10.06 4.06
CA ALA A 150 -2.45 -9.15 4.87
C ALA A 150 -1.82 -7.74 4.94
N SER A 151 -0.51 -7.67 5.22
CA SER A 151 0.22 -6.40 5.24
C SER A 151 0.27 -5.73 3.85
N LEU A 152 0.50 -6.52 2.81
CA LEU A 152 0.59 -6.04 1.43
C LEU A 152 -0.75 -5.48 0.94
N LEU A 153 -1.83 -6.24 1.09
CA LEU A 153 -3.19 -5.85 0.70
C LEU A 153 -3.72 -4.68 1.53
N SER A 154 -3.36 -4.58 2.81
CA SER A 154 -3.70 -3.42 3.64
C SER A 154 -3.04 -2.14 3.11
N THR A 155 -1.78 -2.25 2.70
CA THR A 155 -1.04 -1.12 2.10
C THR A 155 -1.66 -0.73 0.76
N ALA A 156 -1.97 -1.71 -0.08
CA ALA A 156 -2.65 -1.52 -1.35
C ALA A 156 -3.99 -0.81 -1.19
N GLN A 157 -4.85 -1.31 -0.30
CA GLN A 157 -6.16 -0.72 -0.01
C GLN A 157 -6.05 0.73 0.47
N ALA A 158 -5.09 1.02 1.35
CA ALA A 158 -4.87 2.37 1.86
C ALA A 158 -4.43 3.35 0.75
N LEU A 159 -3.55 2.92 -0.15
CA LEU A 159 -3.10 3.73 -1.29
C LEU A 159 -4.22 3.98 -2.30
N LEU A 160 -4.96 2.94 -2.69
CA LEU A 160 -6.11 3.05 -3.60
C LEU A 160 -7.17 4.00 -3.02
N HIS A 161 -7.51 3.84 -1.74
CA HIS A 161 -8.44 4.73 -1.06
C HIS A 161 -7.93 6.18 -1.00
N TRP A 162 -6.65 6.38 -0.68
CA TRP A 162 -6.06 7.72 -0.65
C TRP A 162 -6.19 8.43 -2.01
N HIS A 163 -5.93 7.74 -3.12
CA HIS A 163 -6.10 8.32 -4.45
C HIS A 163 -7.55 8.66 -4.78
N GLY A 164 -8.52 7.83 -4.36
CA GLY A 164 -9.94 8.12 -4.52
C GLY A 164 -10.38 9.36 -3.74
N ALA A 165 -9.86 9.55 -2.53
CA ALA A 165 -10.21 10.69 -1.67
C ALA A 165 -9.47 12.00 -2.02
N HIS A 166 -8.30 11.94 -2.67
CA HIS A 166 -7.42 13.11 -2.90
C HIS A 166 -7.27 13.44 -4.38
N GLN A 167 -8.37 13.44 -5.12
CA GLN A 167 -8.35 13.74 -6.56
C GLN A 167 -8.09 15.23 -6.85
N PHE A 168 -8.46 16.14 -5.94
CA PHE A 168 -8.38 17.59 -6.14
C PHE A 168 -7.34 18.27 -5.23
N CYS A 169 -6.79 19.39 -5.71
CA CYS A 169 -5.83 20.18 -4.99
C CYS A 169 -6.51 21.04 -3.93
N SER A 170 -6.06 20.93 -2.67
CA SER A 170 -6.59 21.72 -1.54
C SER A 170 -6.44 23.24 -1.72
N ARG A 171 -5.44 23.69 -2.48
CA ARG A 171 -5.16 25.11 -2.71
C ARG A 171 -5.90 25.70 -3.92
N SER A 172 -5.91 24.99 -5.04
CA SER A 172 -6.45 25.50 -6.32
C SER A 172 -7.78 24.89 -6.74
N GLY A 173 -8.23 23.81 -6.08
CA GLY A 173 -9.42 23.04 -6.47
C GLY A 173 -9.25 22.22 -7.76
N GLN A 174 -8.15 22.38 -8.50
CA GLN A 174 -7.90 21.70 -9.77
C GLN A 174 -7.59 20.21 -9.56
N PRO A 175 -7.90 19.33 -10.53
CA PRO A 175 -7.56 17.92 -10.46
C PRO A 175 -6.04 17.73 -10.43
N THR A 176 -5.60 16.91 -9.49
CA THR A 176 -4.19 16.54 -9.34
C THR A 176 -3.88 15.34 -10.23
N LYS A 177 -2.63 15.21 -10.68
CA LYS A 177 -2.15 14.07 -11.46
C LYS A 177 -1.33 13.13 -10.57
N LYS A 178 -1.62 11.84 -10.65
CA LYS A 178 -0.83 10.79 -9.98
C LYS A 178 0.45 10.52 -10.78
N ASN A 179 1.53 10.12 -10.11
CA ASN A 179 2.69 9.56 -10.81
C ASN A 179 2.50 8.07 -11.15
N MET A 180 3.34 7.48 -12.00
CA MET A 180 3.15 6.10 -12.48
C MET A 180 3.10 5.08 -11.34
N ALA A 181 3.91 5.26 -10.30
CA ALA A 181 3.94 4.38 -9.14
C ALA A 181 2.78 4.59 -8.15
N GLY A 182 2.01 5.67 -8.25
CA GLY A 182 0.99 6.01 -7.25
C GLY A 182 1.56 6.34 -5.85
N SER A 183 2.80 6.81 -5.78
CA SER A 183 3.42 7.22 -4.52
C SER A 183 3.12 8.67 -4.15
N LYS A 184 2.79 9.50 -5.14
CA LYS A 184 2.49 10.92 -4.97
C LYS A 184 1.45 11.40 -5.99
N ARG A 185 0.85 12.55 -5.69
CA ARG A 185 0.02 13.31 -6.62
C ARG A 185 0.57 14.73 -6.73
N VAL A 186 0.62 15.28 -7.93
CA VAL A 186 1.13 16.62 -8.21
C VAL A 186 0.02 17.45 -8.82
N CYS A 187 -0.17 18.66 -8.31
CA CYS A 187 -1.10 19.61 -8.90
C CYS A 187 -0.41 20.36 -10.06
N PRO A 188 -0.91 20.27 -11.30
CA PRO A 188 -0.25 20.91 -12.45
C PRO A 188 -0.29 22.44 -12.41
N SER A 189 -1.21 23.04 -11.64
CA SER A 189 -1.37 24.50 -11.61
C SER A 189 -0.43 25.21 -10.62
N ASN A 190 0.08 24.49 -9.62
CA ASN A 190 0.83 25.10 -8.52
C ASN A 190 2.00 24.23 -8.03
N GLU A 191 2.24 23.09 -8.69
CA GLU A 191 3.33 22.15 -8.45
C GLU A 191 3.40 21.57 -7.03
N ILE A 192 2.32 21.72 -6.24
CA ILE A 192 2.26 21.14 -4.91
C ILE A 192 2.16 19.61 -5.03
N ILE A 193 3.07 18.95 -4.32
CA ILE A 193 3.14 17.49 -4.21
C ILE A 193 2.43 17.03 -2.94
N TYR A 194 1.51 16.09 -3.10
CA TYR A 194 0.78 15.44 -2.02
C TYR A 194 1.25 14.00 -1.88
N TYR A 195 1.45 13.56 -0.63
CA TYR A 195 1.85 12.21 -0.28
C TYR A 195 0.77 11.50 0.56
N PRO A 196 0.63 10.17 0.41
CA PRO A 196 -0.22 9.36 1.28
C PRO A 196 0.19 9.50 2.75
N GLN A 197 -0.79 9.72 3.62
CA GLN A 197 -0.54 9.81 5.06
C GLN A 197 -0.63 8.43 5.71
N VAL A 198 0.47 8.02 6.34
CA VAL A 198 0.47 6.86 7.24
C VAL A 198 0.20 7.32 8.67
N LYS A 199 -0.94 6.93 9.23
CA LYS A 199 -1.19 7.10 10.67
C LYS A 199 -0.38 6.06 11.44
N VAL A 200 0.86 6.41 11.76
CA VAL A 200 1.69 5.59 12.66
C VAL A 200 1.21 5.80 14.08
N TRP A 201 0.42 4.86 14.59
CA TRP A 201 0.16 4.76 16.01
C TRP A 201 1.47 4.38 16.69
N LYS A 202 2.20 5.36 17.22
CA LYS A 202 3.32 5.07 18.11
C LYS A 202 2.77 4.18 19.21
N ARG A 203 3.28 2.95 19.32
CA ARG A 203 3.03 2.08 20.48
C ARG A 203 3.47 2.88 21.70
N LEU A 204 2.50 3.42 22.43
CA LEU A 204 2.78 4.08 23.69
C LEU A 204 3.41 3.00 24.58
N SER A 205 4.58 3.28 25.14
CA SER A 205 5.17 2.40 26.15
C SER A 205 4.14 2.19 27.27
N GLY A 206 4.17 1.02 27.93
CA GLY A 206 3.25 0.71 29.03
C GLY A 206 3.18 1.83 30.07
N GLU A 207 4.32 2.48 30.36
CA GLU A 207 4.39 3.66 31.23
C GLU A 207 3.63 4.90 30.72
N LYS A 208 3.60 5.16 29.40
CA LYS A 208 2.84 6.29 28.83
C LYS A 208 1.34 6.00 28.81
N LEU A 209 0.96 4.73 28.66
CA LEU A 209 -0.42 4.31 28.83
C LEU A 209 -0.82 4.47 30.30
N GLN A 210 -0.04 3.94 31.24
CA GLN A 210 -0.31 4.04 32.68
C GLN A 210 -0.44 5.50 33.12
N LYS A 211 0.50 6.37 32.76
CA LYS A 211 0.40 7.81 33.06
C LYS A 211 -0.88 8.42 32.48
N ARG A 212 -1.25 8.10 31.25
CA ARG A 212 -2.49 8.61 30.62
C ARG A 212 -3.76 8.07 31.28
N TRP A 213 -3.73 6.84 31.81
CA TRP A 213 -4.80 6.29 32.63
C TRP A 213 -4.86 6.98 34.01
N ASP A 214 -3.72 7.20 34.67
CA ASP A 214 -3.65 7.87 35.98
C ASP A 214 -4.10 9.33 35.94
N TRP A 215 -3.81 10.06 34.85
CA TRP A 215 -4.33 11.41 34.62
C TRP A 215 -5.86 11.43 34.51
N ARG A 216 -6.46 10.43 33.85
CA ARG A 216 -7.92 10.33 33.69
C ARG A 216 -8.66 10.11 35.03
N TRP A 217 -7.99 9.56 36.05
CA TRP A 217 -8.58 9.32 37.37
C TRP A 217 -8.27 10.39 38.42
N LYS A 218 -7.26 11.26 38.18
CA LYS A 218 -6.95 12.37 39.09
C LYS A 218 -7.97 13.51 39.04
N ASP A 219 -8.68 13.67 37.93
CA ASP A 219 -9.75 14.68 37.79
C ASP A 219 -11.11 14.18 38.31
N SER A 220 -11.20 12.93 38.79
CA SER A 220 -12.45 12.31 39.26
C SER A 220 -12.75 12.54 40.75
N THR A 221 -11.96 13.34 41.46
CA THR A 221 -12.18 13.62 42.88
C THR A 221 -12.23 15.12 43.12
N LEU A 222 -13.44 15.65 43.18
CA LEU A 222 -13.98 16.38 44.34
C LEU A 222 -15.41 16.86 44.04
N LEU A 223 -16.40 16.11 44.53
CA LEU A 223 -17.65 16.64 45.06
C LEU A 223 -18.19 15.60 46.06
N PRO A 224 -18.26 15.91 47.36
CA PRO A 224 -18.86 15.03 48.34
C PRO A 224 -20.38 15.26 48.31
N SER A 225 -21.14 14.41 47.62
CA SER A 225 -22.59 14.32 47.86
C SER A 225 -22.86 13.11 48.74
N THR A 226 -23.14 13.42 50.00
CA THR A 226 -23.98 12.67 50.94
C THR A 226 -24.79 11.52 50.33
N GLY A 227 -24.66 10.32 50.92
CA GLY A 227 -25.38 9.11 50.53
C GLY A 227 -26.91 9.20 50.66
N PRO A 228 -27.61 8.09 50.35
CA PRO A 228 -28.09 7.29 51.47
C PRO A 228 -27.92 5.77 51.32
N PHE A 229 -27.55 5.15 52.45
CA PHE A 229 -27.95 3.83 52.97
C PHE A 229 -28.18 2.63 52.02
N LEU A 230 -27.34 1.61 52.18
CA LEU A 230 -27.76 0.21 52.12
C LEU A 230 -28.01 -0.28 53.55
N ILE A 231 -29.26 -0.60 53.87
CA ILE A 231 -29.62 -1.42 55.03
C ILE A 231 -29.30 -2.87 54.66
N ALA A 232 -28.35 -3.47 55.38
CA ALA A 232 -28.24 -4.90 55.51
C ALA A 232 -28.15 -5.22 57.01
N LEU A 233 -29.21 -5.80 57.55
CA LEU A 233 -29.17 -6.54 58.80
C LEU A 233 -29.77 -7.92 58.53
N SER A 234 -28.92 -8.91 58.83
CA SER A 234 -29.19 -10.28 59.32
C SER A 234 -30.33 -11.09 58.72
#